data_AF-A0A093JL67-F1
#
_entry.id   AF-A0A093JL67-F1
#
_cell.length_a   1.000
_cell.length_b   1.000
_cell.length_c   1.000
_cell.angle_alpha   90.00
_cell.angle_beta   90.00
_cell.angle_gamma   90.00
#
_symmetry.space_group_name_H-M   'P 1'
#
loop_
_entity.id
_entity.type
_entity.pdbx_description
1 polymer ?
#
loop_
_entity_poly.entity_id
_entity_poly.type
_entity_poly.pdbx_seq_one_letter_code
_entity_poly.pdbx_strand_id
1 'polypeptide(L)'
;AMAARSREKEQPDPVQQNRLLCERVRKELQLIRMHNFFPVHTITKKPVSWHDNIEEPADANFLNLIHHAALEPTKKYAEPQTESQEIGWNTTPLIHVDRTDYRLYFPRRSTEIT
;
A
#
# COMPACT_ATOMS: atom_id res chain seq x y z
N ALA A 1 18.56 -61.01 -14.46
CA ALA A 1 17.16 -60.78 -14.85
C ALA A 1 16.26 -61.10 -13.66
N MET A 2 15.61 -60.10 -13.06
CA MET A 2 14.64 -60.29 -11.98
C MET A 2 13.28 -59.86 -12.50
N ALA A 3 12.40 -60.84 -12.72
CA ALA A 3 11.06 -60.64 -13.25
C ALA A 3 10.23 -59.76 -12.30
N ALA A 4 9.70 -58.65 -12.82
CA ALA A 4 8.66 -57.88 -12.16
C ALA A 4 7.41 -58.77 -12.07
N ARG A 5 7.15 -59.33 -10.88
CA ARG A 5 5.88 -59.96 -10.56
C ARG A 5 4.79 -58.88 -10.67
N SER A 6 4.05 -58.88 -11.77
CA SER A 6 2.76 -58.22 -11.87
C SER A 6 1.83 -58.86 -10.85
N ARG A 7 1.75 -58.29 -9.64
CA ARG A 7 0.63 -58.57 -8.74
C ARG A 7 -0.60 -58.00 -9.42
N GLU A 8 -1.57 -58.86 -9.72
CA GLU A 8 -2.91 -58.41 -10.09
C GLU A 8 -3.35 -57.39 -9.04
N LYS A 9 -3.63 -56.16 -9.46
CA LYS A 9 -4.16 -55.14 -8.56
C LYS A 9 -5.57 -55.57 -8.23
N GLU A 10 -5.73 -56.23 -7.09
CA GLU A 10 -7.04 -56.55 -6.50
C GLU A 10 -7.89 -55.29 -6.54
N GLN A 11 -9.13 -55.42 -7.05
CA GLN A 11 -9.98 -54.25 -7.23
C GLN A 11 -10.20 -53.61 -5.86
N PRO A 12 -9.82 -52.33 -5.70
CA PRO A 12 -9.89 -51.67 -4.40
C PRO A 12 -11.33 -51.66 -3.92
N ASP A 13 -11.56 -52.16 -2.69
CA ASP A 13 -12.87 -52.22 -2.06
C ASP A 13 -13.52 -50.81 -2.11
N PRO A 14 -14.71 -50.66 -2.72
CA PRO A 14 -15.37 -49.36 -2.85
C PRO A 14 -15.62 -48.69 -1.50
N VAL A 15 -15.79 -49.47 -0.43
CA VAL A 15 -15.99 -48.94 0.93
C VAL A 15 -14.70 -48.27 1.44
N GLN A 16 -13.55 -48.90 1.21
CA GLN A 16 -12.25 -48.34 1.58
C GLN A 16 -11.91 -47.09 0.77
N GLN A 17 -12.24 -47.08 -0.53
CA GLN A 17 -12.06 -45.89 -1.38
C GLN A 17 -12.91 -44.72 -0.90
N ASN A 18 -14.18 -44.96 -0.60
CA ASN A 18 -15.08 -43.94 -0.09
C ASN A 18 -14.59 -43.39 1.26
N ARG A 19 -14.05 -44.25 2.13
CA ARG A 19 -13.45 -43.82 3.41
C ARG A 19 -12.25 -42.89 3.18
N LEU A 20 -11.37 -43.20 2.25
CA LEU A 20 -10.22 -42.35 1.91
C LEU A 20 -10.66 -41.00 1.30
N LEU A 21 -11.69 -41.01 0.46
CA LEU A 21 -12.24 -39.79 -0.12
C LEU A 21 -12.84 -38.87 0.96
N CYS A 22 -13.64 -39.43 1.87
CA CYS A 22 -14.20 -38.67 2.99
C CYS A 22 -13.11 -38.08 3.90
N GLU A 23 -12.06 -38.86 4.21
CA GLU A 23 -10.90 -38.38 4.98
C GLU A 23 -10.14 -37.26 4.27
N ARG A 24 -9.98 -37.35 2.94
CA ARG A 24 -9.36 -36.28 2.14
C ARG A 24 -10.17 -35.00 2.20
N VAL A 25 -11.47 -35.07 1.92
CA VAL A 25 -12.37 -33.91 1.94
C VAL A 25 -12.37 -33.25 3.33
N ARG A 26 -12.40 -34.06 4.40
CA ARG A 26 -12.35 -33.56 5.78
C ARG A 26 -11.06 -32.78 6.07
N LYS A 27 -9.91 -33.31 5.64
CA LYS A 27 -8.60 -32.65 5.83
C LYS A 27 -8.47 -31.36 5.02
N GLU A 28 -8.96 -31.34 3.78
CA GLU A 28 -8.97 -30.14 2.93
C GLU A 28 -9.85 -29.04 3.54
N LEU A 29 -11.07 -29.38 4.00
CA LEU A 29 -11.94 -28.43 4.67
C LEU A 29 -11.34 -27.89 5.98
N GLN A 30 -10.65 -28.74 6.74
CA GLN A 30 -9.95 -28.32 7.96
C GLN A 30 -8.80 -27.35 7.66
N LEU A 31 -8.00 -27.61 6.61
CA LEU A 31 -6.93 -26.71 6.17
C LEU A 31 -7.47 -25.34 5.70
N ILE A 32 -8.54 -25.34 4.89
CA ILE A 32 -9.20 -24.10 4.44
C ILE A 32 -9.73 -23.31 5.64
N ARG A 33 -10.39 -23.98 6.59
CA ARG A 33 -10.88 -23.34 7.81
C ARG A 33 -9.73 -22.69 8.60
N MET A 34 -8.62 -23.39 8.79
CA MET A 34 -7.44 -22.84 9.48
C MET A 34 -6.84 -21.66 8.72
N HIS A 35 -6.74 -21.73 7.39
CA HIS A 35 -6.23 -20.63 6.55
C HIS A 35 -7.04 -19.33 6.72
N ASN A 36 -8.38 -19.44 6.89
CA ASN A 36 -9.24 -18.28 7.12
C ASN A 36 -9.07 -17.64 8.52
N PHE A 37 -8.44 -18.32 9.48
CA PHE A 37 -8.15 -17.77 10.81
C PHE A 37 -6.80 -17.04 10.88
N PHE A 38 -5.92 -17.23 9.91
CA PHE A 38 -4.69 -16.45 9.81
C PHE A 38 -4.96 -15.20 8.98
N PRO A 39 -4.41 -14.03 9.36
CA PRO A 39 -4.55 -12.85 8.54
C PRO A 39 -3.97 -13.15 7.16
N VAL A 40 -4.78 -12.94 6.12
CA VAL A 40 -4.30 -12.99 4.73
C VAL A 40 -3.29 -11.87 4.60
N HIS A 41 -2.01 -12.22 4.60
CA HIS A 41 -0.96 -11.25 4.36
C HIS A 41 -1.03 -10.90 2.88
N THR A 42 -1.44 -9.68 2.57
CA THR A 42 -1.35 -9.15 1.22
C THR A 42 0.13 -9.13 0.83
N ILE A 43 0.53 -10.07 -0.03
CA ILE A 43 1.87 -10.05 -0.61
C ILE A 43 1.91 -8.82 -1.51
N THR A 44 2.66 -7.80 -1.09
CA THR A 44 2.86 -6.61 -1.90
C THR A 44 3.57 -7.00 -3.19
N LYS A 45 3.08 -6.48 -4.32
CA LYS A 45 3.77 -6.66 -5.59
C LYS A 45 5.18 -6.08 -5.50
N LYS A 46 6.09 -6.59 -6.35
CA LYS A 46 7.44 -6.03 -6.45
C LYS A 46 7.32 -4.54 -6.77
N PRO A 47 7.90 -3.63 -5.95
CA PRO A 47 7.89 -2.22 -6.27
C PRO A 47 8.52 -2.04 -7.66
N VAL A 48 7.90 -1.18 -8.49
CA VAL A 48 8.35 -0.80 -9.85
C VAL A 48 8.49 -1.94 -10.89
N SER A 49 7.75 -3.03 -10.72
CA SER A 49 7.58 -4.08 -11.74
C SER A 49 7.22 -3.48 -13.12
N TRP A 50 8.07 -3.70 -14.13
CA TRP A 50 7.90 -3.12 -15.47
C TRP A 50 6.54 -3.50 -16.11
N HIS A 51 6.05 -4.70 -15.82
CA HIS A 51 4.76 -5.20 -16.32
C HIS A 51 3.54 -4.66 -15.56
N ASP A 52 3.72 -4.05 -14.39
CA ASP A 52 2.65 -3.40 -13.63
C ASP A 52 2.58 -1.88 -13.91
N ASN A 53 3.53 -1.31 -14.67
CA ASN A 53 3.50 0.10 -15.10
C ASN A 53 2.62 0.30 -16.33
N ILE A 54 1.37 -0.16 -16.28
CA ILE A 54 0.36 0.22 -17.27
C ILE A 54 -0.19 1.57 -16.81
N GLU A 55 0.17 2.63 -17.51
CA GLU A 55 -0.31 3.99 -17.23
C GLU A 55 -1.73 4.11 -17.77
N GLU A 56 -2.71 3.62 -17.01
CA GLU A 56 -4.11 3.88 -17.30
C GLU A 56 -4.40 5.37 -17.07
N PRO A 57 -5.15 6.03 -17.97
CA PRO A 57 -5.53 7.42 -17.75
C PRO A 57 -6.35 7.50 -16.47
N ALA A 58 -5.76 8.10 -15.43
CA ALA A 58 -6.41 8.25 -14.15
C ALA A 58 -7.69 9.09 -14.32
N ASP A 59 -8.77 8.67 -13.64
CA ASP A 59 -10.03 9.41 -13.67
C ASP A 59 -9.79 10.84 -13.17
N ALA A 60 -10.17 11.81 -14.02
CA ALA A 60 -10.01 13.23 -13.76
C ALA A 60 -10.66 13.66 -12.45
N ASN A 61 -11.75 13.01 -12.04
CA ASN A 61 -12.42 13.29 -10.77
C ASN A 61 -11.53 12.95 -9.56
N PHE A 62 -10.85 11.80 -9.61
CA PHE A 62 -9.92 11.39 -8.55
C PHE A 62 -8.69 12.28 -8.51
N LEU A 63 -8.15 12.65 -9.68
CA LEU A 63 -7.04 13.61 -9.75
C LEU A 63 -7.43 14.94 -9.11
N ASN A 64 -8.60 15.48 -9.46
CA ASN A 64 -9.12 16.72 -8.86
C ASN A 64 -9.29 16.61 -7.35
N LEU A 65 -9.74 15.45 -6.84
CA LEU A 65 -9.86 15.22 -5.41
C LEU A 65 -8.49 15.23 -4.70
N ILE A 66 -7.48 14.58 -5.28
CA ILE A 66 -6.12 14.57 -4.75
C ILE A 66 -5.54 15.99 -4.77
N HIS A 67 -5.69 16.71 -5.89
CA HIS A 67 -5.26 18.09 -6.00
C HIS A 67 -5.93 18.97 -4.96
N HIS A 68 -7.25 18.86 -4.80
CA HIS A 68 -8.00 19.57 -3.78
C HIS A 68 -7.49 19.23 -2.37
N ALA A 69 -7.24 17.95 -2.07
CA ALA A 69 -6.69 17.51 -0.80
C ALA A 69 -5.25 17.99 -0.55
N ALA A 70 -4.48 18.31 -1.59
CA ALA A 70 -3.13 18.86 -1.48
C ALA A 70 -3.09 20.39 -1.32
N LEU A 71 -4.22 21.10 -1.51
CA LEU A 71 -4.27 22.56 -1.37
C LEU A 71 -3.97 23.00 0.08
N GLU A 72 -3.48 24.23 0.19
CA GLU A 72 -3.25 24.91 1.47
C GLU A 72 -4.58 25.04 2.25
N PRO A 73 -4.54 24.95 3.60
CA PRO A 73 -5.74 25.09 4.43
C PRO A 73 -6.53 26.38 4.18
N THR A 74 -5.84 27.49 3.93
CA THR A 74 -6.42 28.82 3.64
C THR A 74 -7.20 28.87 2.33
N LYS A 75 -6.92 27.96 1.38
CA LYS A 75 -7.67 27.84 0.12
C LYS A 75 -8.88 26.90 0.25
N LYS A 76 -8.90 26.05 1.28
CA LYS A 76 -9.95 25.05 1.52
C LYS A 76 -11.03 25.55 2.47
N TYR A 77 -10.63 26.29 3.50
CA TYR A 77 -11.51 26.72 4.58
C TYR A 77 -11.44 28.24 4.71
N ALA A 78 -12.57 28.86 5.07
CA ALA A 78 -12.63 30.29 5.33
C ALA A 78 -11.93 30.67 6.64
N GLU A 79 -11.90 29.74 7.60
CA GLU A 79 -11.38 29.93 8.96
C GLU A 79 -10.56 28.70 9.38
N PRO A 80 -9.56 28.87 10.27
CA PRO A 80 -8.76 27.77 10.77
C PRO A 80 -9.64 26.78 11.54
N GLN A 81 -9.46 25.49 11.24
CA GLN A 81 -10.24 24.41 11.86
C GLN A 81 -9.56 23.82 13.10
N THR A 82 -8.26 24.07 13.26
CA THR A 82 -7.46 23.57 14.39
C THR A 82 -6.52 24.65 14.90
N GLU A 83 -6.14 24.56 16.17
CA GLU A 83 -5.18 25.48 16.81
C GLU A 83 -3.85 25.54 16.04
N SER A 84 -3.39 24.40 15.52
CA SER A 84 -2.17 24.36 14.71
C SER A 84 -2.31 25.15 13.40
N GLN A 85 -3.51 25.19 12.81
CA GLN A 85 -3.77 26.00 11.61
C GLN A 85 -3.82 27.49 11.96
N GLU A 86 -4.29 27.89 13.14
CA GLU A 86 -4.33 29.29 13.58
C GLU A 86 -2.93 29.94 13.55
N ILE A 87 -1.91 29.22 14.02
CA ILE A 87 -0.52 29.70 14.05
C ILE A 87 0.00 30.03 12.65
N GLY A 88 -0.33 29.18 11.67
CA GLY A 88 0.11 29.30 10.28
C GLY A 88 -0.90 30.00 9.36
N TRP A 89 -2.00 30.52 9.87
CA TRP A 89 -3.10 31.02 9.04
C TRP A 89 -2.72 32.29 8.28
N ASN A 90 -2.08 33.23 8.97
CA ASN A 90 -1.58 34.49 8.42
C ASN A 90 -0.06 34.44 8.29
N THR A 91 0.44 34.01 7.13
CA THR A 91 1.89 33.89 6.86
C THR A 91 2.54 35.20 6.41
N THR A 92 1.74 36.21 6.08
CA THR A 92 2.25 37.52 5.66
C THR A 92 2.87 38.24 6.85
N PRO A 93 4.16 38.61 6.81
CA PRO A 93 4.79 39.31 7.91
C PRO A 93 4.20 40.71 8.07
N LEU A 94 4.02 41.17 9.31
CA LEU A 94 3.49 42.52 9.59
C LEU A 94 4.41 43.62 9.06
N ILE A 95 5.72 43.37 9.08
CA ILE A 95 6.73 44.28 8.55
C ILE A 95 7.22 43.69 7.24
N HIS A 96 7.10 44.45 6.16
CA HIS A 96 7.68 44.05 4.88
C HIS A 96 9.21 44.10 5.00
N VAL A 97 9.85 42.94 4.90
CA VAL A 97 11.31 42.84 4.89
C VAL A 97 11.78 42.78 3.45
N ASP A 98 12.44 43.85 3.00
CA ASP A 98 13.14 43.85 1.72
C ASP A 98 14.39 42.96 1.83
N ARG A 99 14.34 41.79 1.20
CA ARG A 99 15.46 40.83 1.15
C ARG A 99 16.54 41.23 0.15
N THR A 100 16.34 42.30 -0.61
CA THR A 100 17.33 42.83 -1.55
C THR A 100 18.19 43.94 -0.93
N ASP A 101 17.67 44.62 0.10
CA ASP A 101 18.41 45.65 0.81
C ASP A 101 19.52 45.06 1.68
N TYR A 102 20.75 45.09 1.16
CA TYR A 102 21.96 44.63 1.85
C TYR A 102 22.28 45.41 3.13
N ARG A 103 21.63 46.56 3.37
CA ARG A 103 21.82 47.36 4.59
C ARG A 103 21.05 46.79 5.79
N LEU A 104 19.98 46.04 5.53
CA LEU A 104 19.08 45.53 6.56
C LEU A 104 18.95 44.00 6.54
N TYR A 105 19.29 43.34 5.43
CA TYR A 105 19.19 41.89 5.27
C TYR A 105 20.57 41.22 5.25
N PHE A 106 20.93 40.57 6.36
CA PHE A 106 22.22 39.89 6.56
C PHE A 106 22.05 38.38 6.77
N PRO A 107 21.68 37.60 5.74
CA PRO A 107 21.55 36.15 5.88
C PRO A 107 22.92 35.50 6.03
N ARG A 108 22.98 34.41 6.82
CA ARG A 108 24.18 33.56 6.86
C ARG A 108 24.42 32.95 5.49
N ARG A 109 25.63 33.11 4.95
CA ARG A 109 26.07 32.50 3.69
C ARG A 109 27.10 31.43 4.00
N SER A 110 26.92 30.23 3.45
CA SER A 110 27.99 29.23 3.43
C SER A 110 29.09 29.70 2.48
N THR A 111 30.33 29.46 2.86
CA THR A 111 31.51 29.76 2.03
C THR A 111 32.31 28.48 1.87
N GLU A 112 33.28 28.43 0.95
CA GLU A 112 34.10 27.21 0.78
C GLU A 112 34.79 26.75 2.08
N ILE A 113 35.00 27.67 3.01
CA ILE A 113 35.65 27.43 4.30
C ILE A 113 34.63 27.02 5.39
N THR A 114 33.35 27.38 5.26
CA THR A 114 32.31 27.24 6.32
C THR A 114 31.05 26.53 5.85
#